data_AF-A0A1F7JD76-F1
#
_entry.id   AF-A0A1F7JD76-F1
#
_cell.length_a   1.000
_cell.length_b   1.000
_cell.length_c   1.000
_cell.angle_alpha   90.00
_cell.angle_beta   90.00
_cell.angle_gamma   90.00
#
_symmetry.space_group_name_H-M   'P 1'
#
loop_
_entity.id
_entity.type
_entity.pdbx_description
1 polymer ?
#
loop_
_entity_poly.entity_id
_entity_poly.type
_entity_poly.pdbx_seq_one_letter_code
_entity_poly.pdbx_strand_id
1 'polypeptide(L)'
;MPELVVIPEHGKVKVTAAIDTFGCVDPRKSVEDHPSHADGFARVPGGTKGFVMTLMGAVPELSPQQAVDYVFSWEIARGRTPTFHIADNVHGSGTGCGHEDNASKEEHEELYGLNAQEVRDMTAYVHQIISQGTIKTDVCMLTGPHAEVGVLEVLSDDVTVQATDDRGNAFFRFDKTRHDKEIKTLAEFLMEKGVKVDADALLASAEKQRNATLMLLAEGKPVYRIDLRKEREQKDIVELVGYVGQQPLTPDPSTPA
;
A
#
# COMPACT_ATOMS: atom_id res chain seq x y z
N MET A 1 16.36 -11.59 -15.12
CA MET A 1 16.10 -10.39 -14.30
C MET A 1 17.31 -10.13 -13.43
N PRO A 2 17.61 -8.86 -13.07
CA PRO A 2 18.73 -8.55 -12.18
C PRO A 2 18.47 -9.09 -10.77
N GLU A 3 19.53 -9.47 -10.05
CA GLU A 3 19.45 -9.82 -8.62
C GLU A 3 19.41 -8.58 -7.72
N LEU A 4 20.01 -7.48 -8.18
CA LEU A 4 20.14 -6.22 -7.48
C LEU A 4 19.80 -5.07 -8.42
N VAL A 5 19.16 -4.03 -7.88
CA VAL A 5 18.86 -2.78 -8.58
C VAL A 5 19.60 -1.64 -7.89
N VAL A 6 20.30 -0.81 -8.66
CA VAL A 6 21.02 0.36 -8.14
C VAL A 6 20.05 1.53 -8.06
N ILE A 7 19.89 2.13 -6.87
CA ILE A 7 19.11 3.35 -6.70
C ILE A 7 20.08 4.55 -6.78
N PRO A 8 19.86 5.52 -7.69
CA PRO A 8 20.71 6.71 -7.80
C PRO A 8 20.91 7.39 -6.45
N GLU A 9 22.13 7.88 -6.19
CA GLU A 9 22.52 8.56 -4.94
C GLU A 9 22.45 7.70 -3.66
N HIS A 10 21.93 6.48 -3.75
CA HIS A 10 21.76 5.53 -2.66
C HIS A 10 22.53 4.22 -2.95
N GLY A 11 22.13 3.12 -2.31
CA GLY A 11 22.72 1.80 -2.44
C GLY A 11 22.03 0.91 -3.47
N LYS A 12 22.16 -0.41 -3.26
CA LYS A 12 21.50 -1.44 -4.05
C LYS A 12 20.37 -2.06 -3.24
N VAL A 13 19.21 -2.24 -3.89
CA VAL A 13 18.10 -3.02 -3.32
C VAL A 13 18.06 -4.40 -3.96
N LYS A 14 17.75 -5.42 -3.15
CA LYS A 14 17.66 -6.80 -3.62
C LYS A 14 16.33 -7.07 -4.30
N VAL A 15 16.37 -7.72 -5.45
CA VAL A 15 15.17 -8.22 -6.15
C VAL A 15 14.75 -9.55 -5.52
N THR A 16 13.46 -9.69 -5.25
CA THR A 16 12.86 -10.89 -4.66
C THR A 16 11.61 -11.31 -5.43
N ALA A 17 11.30 -12.60 -5.42
CA ALA A 17 10.09 -13.14 -6.03
C ALA A 17 8.86 -12.53 -5.36
N ALA A 18 7.86 -12.18 -6.17
CA ALA A 18 6.56 -11.77 -5.66
C ALA A 18 5.87 -12.96 -4.97
N ILE A 19 5.16 -12.66 -3.88
CA ILE A 19 4.18 -13.57 -3.29
C ILE A 19 2.79 -12.90 -3.27
N ASP A 20 1.75 -13.73 -3.27
CA ASP A 20 0.36 -13.28 -3.32
C ASP A 20 -0.17 -12.89 -1.92
N THR A 21 0.46 -11.87 -1.34
CA THR A 21 0.06 -11.25 -0.07
C THR A 21 0.40 -9.77 -0.11
N PHE A 22 -0.44 -8.95 0.54
CA PHE A 22 -0.27 -7.50 0.63
C PHE A 22 0.25 -7.09 2.01
N GLY A 23 0.99 -5.99 2.07
CA GLY A 23 1.46 -5.38 3.31
C GLY A 23 1.54 -3.86 3.17
N CYS A 24 1.79 -3.16 4.27
CA CYS A 24 1.94 -1.71 4.22
C CYS A 24 3.22 -1.30 3.46
N VAL A 25 3.23 -0.12 2.86
CA VAL A 25 4.44 0.55 2.34
C VAL A 25 5.49 0.87 3.40
N ASP A 26 5.11 0.82 4.67
CA ASP A 26 5.98 1.09 5.82
C ASP A 26 7.13 0.06 5.89
N PRO A 27 8.40 0.50 5.77
CA PRO A 27 9.55 -0.38 5.76
C PRO A 27 10.08 -0.71 7.16
N ARG A 28 9.49 -0.15 8.23
CA ARG A 28 9.94 -0.43 9.60
C ARG A 28 9.94 -1.93 9.86
N LYS A 29 10.91 -2.35 10.68
CA LYS A 29 11.07 -3.76 11.04
C LYS A 29 9.91 -4.20 11.91
N SER A 30 9.35 -5.36 11.61
CA SER A 30 8.48 -6.07 12.53
C SER A 30 9.31 -6.70 13.65
N VAL A 31 8.70 -6.87 14.83
CA VAL A 31 9.29 -7.74 15.86
C VAL A 31 9.56 -9.15 15.32
N GLU A 32 10.67 -9.77 15.72
CA GLU A 32 11.19 -11.02 15.13
C GLU A 32 10.18 -12.17 15.18
N ASP A 33 9.30 -12.21 16.19
CA ASP A 33 8.31 -13.26 16.38
C ASP A 33 7.00 -13.07 15.58
N HIS A 34 6.90 -12.01 14.75
CA HIS A 34 5.73 -11.75 13.89
C HIS A 34 6.17 -11.36 12.46
N PRO A 35 6.60 -12.33 11.62
CA PRO A 35 7.22 -12.06 10.33
C PRO A 35 6.18 -11.77 9.23
N SER A 36 5.34 -10.74 9.39
CA SER A 36 4.31 -10.42 8.39
C SER A 36 4.64 -9.26 7.45
N HIS A 37 5.91 -8.87 7.43
CA HIS A 37 6.51 -8.00 6.43
C HIS A 37 7.54 -8.76 5.58
N ALA A 38 7.24 -10.00 5.19
CA ALA A 38 8.18 -10.84 4.48
C ALA A 38 8.61 -10.26 3.13
N ASP A 39 9.80 -10.65 2.69
CA ASP A 39 10.27 -10.41 1.33
C ASP A 39 9.23 -10.95 0.32
N GLY A 40 8.95 -10.18 -0.73
CA GLY A 40 8.04 -10.59 -1.81
C GLY A 40 6.60 -10.11 -1.69
N PHE A 41 6.13 -9.69 -0.51
CA PHE A 41 4.79 -9.09 -0.35
C PHE A 41 4.61 -7.96 -1.36
N ALA A 42 3.40 -7.68 -1.81
CA ALA A 42 3.08 -6.42 -2.47
C ALA A 42 2.87 -5.33 -1.42
N ARG A 43 3.55 -4.19 -1.56
CA ARG A 43 3.42 -3.06 -0.63
C ARG A 43 2.46 -2.03 -1.21
N VAL A 44 1.41 -1.73 -0.45
CA VAL A 44 0.39 -0.72 -0.76
C VAL A 44 0.12 0.12 0.49
N PRO A 45 -0.32 1.38 0.34
CA PRO A 45 -0.63 2.22 1.51
C PRO A 45 -1.66 1.52 2.39
N GLY A 46 -1.38 1.34 3.69
CA GLY A 46 -2.32 0.72 4.63
C GLY A 46 -2.52 -0.80 4.50
N GLY A 47 -1.86 -1.50 3.58
CA GLY A 47 -2.05 -2.95 3.40
C GLY A 47 -3.51 -3.29 3.08
N THR A 48 -4.11 -4.26 3.78
CA THR A 48 -5.51 -4.64 3.55
C THR A 48 -6.48 -3.49 3.87
N LYS A 49 -6.20 -2.66 4.89
CA LYS A 49 -7.00 -1.45 5.17
C LYS A 49 -6.95 -0.43 4.03
N GLY A 50 -5.86 -0.41 3.27
CA GLY A 50 -5.76 0.43 2.07
C GLY A 50 -6.82 0.09 1.02
N PHE A 51 -7.10 -1.19 0.81
CA PHE A 51 -8.19 -1.62 -0.08
C PHE A 51 -9.57 -1.27 0.48
N VAL A 52 -9.77 -1.37 1.80
CA VAL A 52 -11.01 -0.93 2.46
C VAL A 52 -11.23 0.57 2.24
N MET A 53 -10.21 1.38 2.51
CA MET A 53 -10.27 2.83 2.33
C MET A 53 -10.45 3.19 0.85
N THR A 54 -9.81 2.46 -0.07
CA THR A 54 -10.00 2.61 -1.51
C THR A 54 -11.48 2.41 -1.89
N LEU A 55 -12.11 1.35 -1.39
CA LEU A 55 -13.53 1.07 -1.61
C LEU A 55 -14.43 2.15 -1.01
N MET A 56 -14.18 2.59 0.22
CA MET A 56 -14.94 3.68 0.86
C MET A 56 -14.90 4.97 0.02
N GLY A 57 -13.73 5.32 -0.52
CA GLY A 57 -13.58 6.53 -1.35
C GLY A 57 -14.21 6.40 -2.74
N ALA A 58 -14.35 5.18 -3.27
CA ALA A 58 -14.95 4.93 -4.57
C ALA A 58 -16.48 4.73 -4.50
N VAL A 59 -17.00 4.28 -3.35
CA VAL A 59 -18.42 3.96 -3.14
C VAL A 59 -18.87 4.53 -1.79
N PRO A 60 -19.09 5.86 -1.70
CA PRO A 60 -19.39 6.54 -0.44
C PRO A 60 -20.73 6.12 0.19
N GLU A 61 -21.60 5.42 -0.55
CA GLU A 61 -22.85 4.88 -0.01
C GLU A 61 -22.66 3.63 0.87
N LEU A 62 -21.49 2.98 0.82
CA LEU A 62 -21.20 1.85 1.70
C LEU A 62 -20.85 2.33 3.10
N SER A 63 -21.41 1.67 4.11
CA SER A 63 -20.94 1.89 5.47
C SER A 63 -19.48 1.39 5.62
N PRO A 64 -18.70 1.95 6.56
CA PRO A 64 -17.36 1.46 6.86
C PRO A 64 -17.30 -0.05 7.11
N GLN A 65 -18.29 -0.60 7.80
CA GLN A 65 -18.38 -2.04 8.09
C GLN A 65 -18.60 -2.86 6.81
N GLN A 66 -19.48 -2.40 5.92
CA GLN A 66 -19.71 -3.09 4.64
C GLN A 66 -18.44 -3.11 3.79
N ALA A 67 -17.69 -2.00 3.76
CA ALA A 67 -16.42 -1.94 3.03
C ALA A 67 -15.39 -2.94 3.60
N VAL A 68 -15.28 -3.04 4.94
CA VAL A 68 -14.43 -4.04 5.61
C VAL A 68 -14.85 -5.45 5.23
N ASP A 69 -16.14 -5.77 5.36
CA ASP A 69 -16.67 -7.12 5.11
C ASP A 69 -16.45 -7.56 3.66
N TYR A 70 -16.64 -6.65 2.69
CA TYR A 70 -16.39 -6.96 1.28
C TYR A 70 -14.91 -7.24 0.99
N VAL A 71 -14.01 -6.38 1.47
CA VAL A 71 -12.57 -6.54 1.22
C VAL A 71 -12.02 -7.78 1.95
N PHE A 72 -12.45 -8.05 3.18
CA PHE A 72 -12.01 -9.25 3.91
C PHE A 72 -12.54 -10.51 3.22
N SER A 73 -13.79 -10.49 2.75
CA SER A 73 -14.35 -11.60 1.99
C SER A 73 -13.60 -11.82 0.67
N TRP A 74 -13.18 -10.75 -0.01
CA TRP A 74 -12.38 -10.81 -1.22
C TRP A 74 -10.99 -11.42 -0.98
N GLU A 75 -10.29 -10.98 0.06
CA GLU A 75 -9.00 -11.56 0.49
C GLU A 75 -9.13 -13.07 0.78
N ILE A 76 -10.15 -13.45 1.58
CA ILE A 76 -10.39 -14.83 1.98
C ILE A 76 -10.78 -15.71 0.78
N ALA A 77 -11.59 -15.20 -0.15
CA ALA A 77 -11.98 -15.92 -1.37
C ALA A 77 -10.77 -16.26 -2.26
N ARG A 78 -9.68 -15.51 -2.11
CA ARG A 78 -8.39 -15.74 -2.79
C ARG A 78 -7.40 -16.57 -1.98
N GLY A 79 -7.82 -17.09 -0.83
CA GLY A 79 -6.97 -17.88 0.07
C GLY A 79 -5.96 -17.05 0.87
N ARG A 80 -6.14 -15.72 0.91
CA ARG A 80 -5.26 -14.81 1.64
C ARG A 80 -5.80 -14.54 3.04
N THR A 81 -4.90 -14.10 3.92
CA THR A 81 -5.23 -13.64 5.27
C THR A 81 -5.15 -12.12 5.28
N PRO A 82 -6.22 -11.39 5.67
CA PRO A 82 -6.17 -9.94 5.83
C PRO A 82 -4.98 -9.52 6.70
N THR A 83 -4.18 -8.59 6.18
CA THR A 83 -2.92 -8.14 6.77
C THR A 83 -2.98 -6.68 7.23
N PHE A 84 -2.46 -6.43 8.43
CA PHE A 84 -2.33 -5.11 9.02
C PHE A 84 -1.02 -5.01 9.80
N HIS A 85 -0.67 -3.80 10.20
CA HIS A 85 0.35 -3.61 11.21
C HIS A 85 -0.16 -2.69 12.31
N ILE A 86 0.44 -2.85 13.49
CA ILE A 86 0.41 -1.89 14.59
C ILE A 86 1.81 -1.33 14.83
N ALA A 87 1.97 -0.18 15.49
CA ALA A 87 3.28 0.33 15.90
C ALA A 87 3.48 0.36 17.43
N ASP A 88 4.74 0.23 17.87
CA ASP A 88 5.17 0.20 19.27
C ASP A 88 4.87 1.49 20.09
N ASN A 89 4.60 2.59 19.40
CA ASN A 89 4.37 3.93 19.97
C ASN A 89 2.89 4.37 19.97
N VAL A 90 1.96 3.44 19.79
CA VAL A 90 0.52 3.76 19.75
C VAL A 90 -0.04 3.96 21.16
N HIS A 91 -0.47 5.19 21.46
CA HIS A 91 -1.35 5.52 22.57
C HIS A 91 -2.75 5.88 22.03
N GLY A 92 -3.81 5.18 22.43
CA GLY A 92 -5.20 5.49 22.04
C GLY A 92 -5.77 4.61 20.91
N SER A 93 -6.66 5.17 20.08
CA SER A 93 -7.40 4.47 19.01
C SER A 93 -6.63 4.30 17.69
N GLY A 94 -5.40 4.82 17.60
CA GLY A 94 -4.57 4.71 16.40
C GLY A 94 -4.09 3.29 16.17
N THR A 95 -3.64 2.99 14.94
CA THR A 95 -2.94 1.74 14.64
C THR A 95 -1.45 1.96 14.47
N GLY A 96 -0.97 3.20 14.38
CA GLY A 96 0.44 3.46 14.09
C GLY A 96 0.79 3.29 12.61
N CYS A 97 -0.25 3.15 11.77
CA CYS A 97 -0.19 3.19 10.32
C CYS A 97 -0.39 4.64 9.85
N GLY A 98 0.67 5.29 9.37
CA GLY A 98 0.60 6.67 8.92
C GLY A 98 -0.43 6.95 7.81
N HIS A 99 -0.83 5.94 7.03
CA HIS A 99 -1.88 6.06 6.03
C HIS A 99 -3.27 6.28 6.66
N GLU A 100 -3.63 5.40 7.61
CA GLU A 100 -4.91 5.43 8.32
C GLU A 100 -4.96 6.57 9.35
N ASP A 101 -3.87 6.75 10.09
CA ASP A 101 -3.78 7.79 11.13
C ASP A 101 -3.90 9.20 10.52
N ASN A 102 -3.45 9.42 9.28
CA ASN A 102 -3.66 10.70 8.61
C ASN A 102 -5.02 10.84 7.96
N ALA A 103 -5.58 9.77 7.39
CA ALA A 103 -6.93 9.79 6.80
C ALA A 103 -8.03 9.97 7.86
N SER A 104 -7.75 9.62 9.11
CA SER A 104 -8.68 9.80 10.25
C SER A 104 -8.67 11.21 10.85
N LYS A 105 -8.01 12.18 10.23
CA LYS A 105 -7.94 13.59 10.66
C LYS A 105 -8.82 14.48 9.78
N GLU A 106 -9.60 15.35 10.41
CA GLU A 106 -10.55 16.24 9.71
C GLU A 106 -9.84 17.19 8.74
N GLU A 107 -8.67 17.70 9.11
CA GLU A 107 -7.86 18.58 8.26
C GLU A 107 -7.35 17.92 6.97
N HIS A 108 -7.43 16.59 6.85
CA HIS A 108 -6.95 15.83 5.69
C HIS A 108 -8.06 15.17 4.86
N GLU A 109 -9.34 15.37 5.22
CA GLU A 109 -10.48 14.72 4.53
C GLU A 109 -10.49 15.02 3.03
N GLU A 110 -10.28 16.28 2.64
CA GLU A 110 -10.26 16.68 1.23
C GLU A 110 -9.12 16.00 0.46
N LEU A 111 -7.95 15.92 1.09
CA LEU A 111 -6.73 15.35 0.51
C LEU A 111 -6.88 13.84 0.27
N TYR A 112 -7.43 13.10 1.24
CA TYR A 112 -7.71 11.68 1.10
C TYR A 112 -8.97 11.37 0.29
N GLY A 113 -9.94 12.29 0.27
CA GLY A 113 -11.28 12.03 -0.27
C GLY A 113 -12.10 11.09 0.59
N LEU A 114 -11.93 11.14 1.91
CA LEU A 114 -12.60 10.28 2.88
C LEU A 114 -13.08 11.13 4.05
N ASN A 115 -14.22 10.77 4.64
CA ASN A 115 -14.64 11.35 5.90
C ASN A 115 -13.82 10.73 7.06
N ALA A 116 -13.27 11.58 7.92
CA ALA A 116 -12.38 11.19 9.00
C ALA A 116 -13.10 10.34 10.06
N GLN A 117 -14.38 10.61 10.32
CA GLN A 117 -15.17 9.81 11.25
C GLN A 117 -15.41 8.41 10.71
N GLU A 118 -15.70 8.28 9.41
CA GLU A 118 -15.89 6.97 8.77
C GLU A 118 -14.61 6.13 8.80
N VAL A 119 -13.43 6.75 8.64
CA VAL A 119 -12.14 6.07 8.81
C VAL A 119 -11.98 5.58 10.26
N ARG A 120 -12.31 6.40 11.26
CA ARG A 120 -12.26 5.98 12.68
C ARG A 120 -13.22 4.83 12.97
N ASP A 121 -14.41 4.85 12.38
CA ASP A 121 -15.42 3.80 12.53
C ASP A 121 -14.96 2.49 11.86
N MET A 122 -14.30 2.58 10.70
CA MET A 122 -13.62 1.45 10.05
C MET A 122 -12.56 0.85 10.96
N THR A 123 -11.68 1.67 11.54
CA THR A 123 -10.62 1.23 12.47
C THR A 123 -11.21 0.48 13.66
N ALA A 124 -12.24 1.06 14.28
CA ALA A 124 -12.91 0.46 15.44
C ALA A 124 -13.52 -0.91 15.10
N TYR A 125 -14.14 -1.03 13.93
CA TYR A 125 -14.72 -2.29 13.48
C TYR A 125 -13.67 -3.37 13.19
N VAL A 126 -12.54 -3.01 12.56
CA VAL A 126 -11.42 -3.94 12.35
C VAL A 126 -10.85 -4.41 13.70
N HIS A 127 -10.67 -3.52 14.68
CA HIS A 127 -10.23 -3.91 16.02
C HIS A 127 -11.23 -4.85 16.71
N GLN A 128 -12.52 -4.62 16.53
CA GLN A 128 -13.54 -5.52 17.03
C GLN A 128 -13.39 -6.93 16.43
N ILE A 129 -13.27 -7.05 15.11
CA ILE A 129 -13.06 -8.35 14.41
C ILE A 129 -11.83 -9.07 14.98
N ILE A 130 -10.70 -8.36 15.11
CA ILE A 130 -9.44 -8.92 15.63
C ILE A 130 -9.64 -9.41 17.07
N SER A 131 -10.23 -8.59 17.94
CA SER A 131 -10.43 -8.93 19.36
C SER A 131 -11.39 -10.11 19.57
N GLN A 132 -12.38 -10.27 18.68
CA GLN A 132 -13.35 -11.36 18.74
C GLN A 132 -12.81 -12.64 18.08
N GLY A 133 -11.75 -12.55 17.27
CA GLY A 133 -11.15 -13.68 16.56
C GLY A 133 -12.09 -14.32 15.53
N THR A 134 -13.07 -13.57 15.02
CA THR A 134 -14.08 -14.08 14.06
C THR A 134 -13.47 -14.39 12.70
N ILE A 135 -12.43 -13.64 12.31
CA ILE A 135 -11.67 -13.81 11.09
C ILE A 135 -10.20 -13.93 11.46
N LYS A 136 -9.50 -14.89 10.85
CA LYS A 136 -8.04 -14.97 10.99
C LYS A 136 -7.43 -13.74 10.31
N THR A 137 -6.67 -12.96 11.05
CA THR A 137 -5.93 -11.79 10.57
C THR A 137 -4.45 -11.95 10.87
N ASP A 138 -3.60 -11.34 10.06
CA ASP A 138 -2.16 -11.24 10.31
C ASP A 138 -1.80 -9.81 10.69
N VAL A 139 -1.34 -9.60 11.92
CA VAL A 139 -1.04 -8.28 12.48
C VAL A 139 0.41 -8.25 12.94
N CYS A 140 1.32 -7.59 12.22
CA CYS A 140 2.67 -7.35 12.76
C CYS A 140 2.70 -6.13 13.67
N MET A 141 3.62 -6.14 14.63
CA MET A 141 4.01 -4.96 15.36
C MET A 141 5.32 -4.41 14.77
N LEU A 142 5.27 -3.18 14.24
CA LEU A 142 6.42 -2.45 13.74
C LEU A 142 7.14 -1.72 14.88
N THR A 143 8.45 -1.60 14.74
CA THR A 143 9.31 -0.98 15.75
C THR A 143 10.27 0.02 15.14
N GLY A 144 10.65 1.01 15.95
CA GLY A 144 11.63 2.02 15.59
C GLY A 144 11.05 3.21 14.80
N PRO A 145 11.88 4.23 14.54
CA PRO A 145 11.44 5.45 13.88
C PRO A 145 11.30 5.26 12.36
N HIS A 146 10.44 6.08 11.77
CA HIS A 146 10.47 6.34 10.33
C HIS A 146 11.78 7.03 9.94
N ALA A 147 12.42 6.55 8.87
CA ALA A 147 13.70 7.05 8.38
C ALA A 147 13.84 6.89 6.86
N GLU A 148 12.72 6.90 6.14
CA GLU A 148 12.69 6.67 4.70
C GLU A 148 13.40 7.80 3.96
N VAL A 149 14.26 7.47 3.01
CA VAL A 149 15.02 8.45 2.22
C VAL A 149 14.38 8.75 0.86
N GLY A 150 13.37 7.97 0.46
CA GLY A 150 12.74 8.06 -0.85
C GLY A 150 11.54 7.13 -0.98
N VAL A 151 10.94 7.15 -2.16
CA VAL A 151 9.84 6.28 -2.58
C VAL A 151 10.32 5.42 -3.75
N LEU A 152 10.02 4.11 -3.72
CA LEU A 152 10.24 3.18 -4.82
C LEU A 152 8.88 2.78 -5.40
N GLU A 153 8.59 3.21 -6.63
CA GLU A 153 7.45 2.74 -7.41
C GLU A 153 7.89 1.55 -8.28
N VAL A 154 7.43 0.35 -7.96
CA VAL A 154 7.83 -0.89 -8.64
C VAL A 154 6.79 -1.28 -9.69
N LEU A 155 7.25 -1.44 -10.93
CA LEU A 155 6.47 -1.93 -12.05
C LEU A 155 6.88 -3.37 -12.39
N SER A 156 6.15 -4.35 -11.84
CA SER A 156 6.28 -5.77 -12.18
C SER A 156 5.17 -6.58 -11.51
N ASP A 157 4.79 -7.70 -12.12
CA ASP A 157 3.86 -8.68 -11.55
C ASP A 157 4.58 -9.81 -10.79
N ASP A 158 5.81 -10.13 -11.19
CA ASP A 158 6.47 -11.39 -10.81
C ASP A 158 7.57 -11.19 -9.74
N VAL A 159 8.07 -9.97 -9.59
CA VAL A 159 9.12 -9.63 -8.64
C VAL A 159 8.89 -8.28 -8.00
N THR A 160 9.60 -8.05 -6.90
CA THR A 160 9.68 -6.75 -6.23
C THR A 160 11.09 -6.53 -5.71
N VAL A 161 11.32 -5.42 -5.03
CA VAL A 161 12.59 -5.09 -4.38
C VAL A 161 12.43 -5.01 -2.86
N GLN A 162 13.49 -5.27 -2.11
CA GLN A 162 13.50 -4.96 -0.68
C GLN A 162 13.34 -3.45 -0.44
N ALA A 163 12.73 -3.09 0.69
CA ALA A 163 12.48 -1.70 1.06
C ALA A 163 13.68 -1.04 1.76
N THR A 164 14.80 -1.76 1.92
CA THR A 164 16.04 -1.24 2.47
C THR A 164 17.18 -1.58 1.51
N ASP A 165 18.09 -0.63 1.28
CA ASP A 165 19.28 -0.87 0.47
C ASP A 165 20.45 -1.49 1.27
N ASP A 166 21.51 -1.86 0.57
CA ASP A 166 22.75 -2.40 1.15
C ASP A 166 23.53 -1.42 2.05
N ARG A 167 23.07 -0.17 2.19
CA ARG A 167 23.62 0.86 3.07
C ARG A 167 22.73 1.12 4.29
N GLY A 168 21.59 0.46 4.39
CA GLY A 168 20.63 0.64 5.48
C GLY A 168 19.64 1.79 5.29
N ASN A 169 19.59 2.40 4.10
CA ASN A 169 18.57 3.41 3.80
C ASN A 169 17.23 2.73 3.57
N ALA A 170 16.19 3.17 4.28
CA ALA A 170 14.83 2.70 4.09
C ALA A 170 14.10 3.50 3.00
N PHE A 171 13.15 2.89 2.32
CA PHE A 171 12.30 3.53 1.33
C PHE A 171 10.84 3.13 1.56
N PHE A 172 9.91 4.04 1.30
CA PHE A 172 8.54 3.63 1.06
C PHE A 172 8.50 2.87 -0.27
N ARG A 173 7.99 1.64 -0.27
CA ARG A 173 7.87 0.85 -1.51
C ARG A 173 6.41 0.75 -1.90
N PHE A 174 6.10 0.98 -3.16
CA PHE A 174 4.77 0.83 -3.73
C PHE A 174 4.81 -0.08 -4.96
N ASP A 175 4.15 -1.23 -4.86
CA ASP A 175 4.10 -2.22 -5.93
C ASP A 175 2.93 -1.93 -6.89
N LYS A 176 3.08 -0.88 -7.71
CA LYS A 176 2.01 -0.30 -8.53
C LYS A 176 1.31 -1.32 -9.43
N THR A 177 2.05 -2.07 -10.25
CA THR A 177 1.43 -3.01 -11.21
C THR A 177 0.59 -4.07 -10.50
N ARG A 178 1.08 -4.64 -9.40
CA ARG A 178 0.33 -5.63 -8.61
C ARG A 178 -0.88 -5.01 -7.91
N HIS A 179 -0.76 -3.79 -7.37
CA HIS A 179 -1.88 -3.08 -6.78
C HIS A 179 -2.99 -2.82 -7.80
N ASP A 180 -2.63 -2.26 -8.97
CA ASP A 180 -3.59 -1.93 -10.02
C ASP A 180 -4.29 -3.19 -10.54
N LYS A 181 -3.55 -4.31 -10.65
CA LYS A 181 -4.11 -5.62 -11.01
C LYS A 181 -5.10 -6.12 -9.98
N GLU A 182 -4.78 -6.05 -8.69
CA GLU A 182 -5.69 -6.50 -7.63
C GLU A 182 -6.91 -5.60 -7.47
N ILE A 183 -6.80 -4.29 -7.70
CA ILE A 183 -7.98 -3.41 -7.74
C ILE A 183 -8.98 -3.88 -8.79
N LYS A 184 -8.52 -4.34 -9.95
CA LYS A 184 -9.40 -4.91 -10.98
C LYS A 184 -10.10 -6.18 -10.50
N THR A 185 -9.40 -7.06 -9.79
CA THR A 185 -10.03 -8.29 -9.24
C THR A 185 -11.00 -7.98 -8.10
N LEU A 186 -10.73 -6.93 -7.30
CA LEU A 186 -11.67 -6.43 -6.30
C LEU A 186 -12.93 -5.88 -6.97
N ALA A 187 -12.80 -5.11 -8.06
CA ALA A 187 -13.93 -4.60 -8.82
C ALA A 187 -14.82 -5.74 -9.37
N GLU A 188 -14.20 -6.76 -9.95
CA GLU A 188 -14.89 -7.97 -10.42
C GLU A 188 -15.67 -8.66 -9.29
N PHE A 189 -15.02 -8.88 -8.14
CA PHE A 189 -15.66 -9.46 -6.96
C PHE A 189 -16.83 -8.63 -6.45
N LEU A 190 -16.68 -7.31 -6.39
CA LEU A 190 -17.73 -6.39 -5.94
C LEU A 190 -18.94 -6.41 -6.87
N MET A 191 -18.73 -6.47 -8.19
CA MET A 191 -19.80 -6.65 -9.16
C MET A 191 -20.55 -7.96 -8.96
N GLU A 192 -19.84 -9.07 -8.71
CA GLU A 192 -20.46 -10.37 -8.38
C GLU A 192 -21.29 -10.31 -7.09
N LYS A 193 -20.93 -9.43 -6.15
CA LYS A 193 -21.69 -9.14 -4.92
C LYS A 193 -22.78 -8.09 -5.08
N GLY A 194 -23.00 -7.57 -6.30
CA GLY A 194 -24.04 -6.58 -6.60
C GLY A 194 -23.68 -5.14 -6.24
N VAL A 195 -22.43 -4.86 -5.88
CA VAL A 195 -21.92 -3.50 -5.65
C VAL A 195 -21.52 -2.91 -7.01
N LYS A 196 -22.17 -1.82 -7.41
CA LYS A 196 -21.91 -1.16 -8.70
C LYS A 196 -20.73 -0.21 -8.58
N VAL A 197 -19.54 -0.69 -8.91
CA VAL A 197 -18.31 0.11 -9.00
C VAL A 197 -17.43 -0.49 -10.09
N ASP A 198 -16.81 0.37 -10.89
CA ASP A 198 -15.82 -0.06 -11.88
C ASP A 198 -14.39 0.07 -11.32
N ALA A 199 -13.45 -0.57 -12.01
CA ALA A 199 -12.05 -0.56 -11.60
C ALA A 199 -11.43 0.85 -11.65
N ASP A 200 -11.90 1.71 -12.55
CA ASP A 200 -11.34 3.06 -12.73
C ASP A 200 -11.66 3.95 -11.53
N ALA A 201 -12.87 3.86 -10.98
CA ALA A 201 -13.24 4.57 -9.75
C ALA A 201 -12.39 4.13 -8.55
N LEU A 202 -12.15 2.81 -8.42
CA LEU A 202 -11.28 2.27 -7.37
C LEU A 202 -9.82 2.70 -7.57
N LEU A 203 -9.30 2.66 -8.80
CA LEU A 203 -7.95 3.12 -9.12
C LEU A 203 -7.77 4.61 -8.81
N ALA A 204 -8.76 5.44 -9.15
CA ALA A 204 -8.72 6.87 -8.85
C ALA A 204 -8.73 7.15 -7.34
N SER A 205 -9.55 6.43 -6.58
CA SER A 205 -9.59 6.50 -5.11
C SER A 205 -8.26 6.08 -4.50
N ALA A 206 -7.71 4.94 -4.92
CA ALA A 206 -6.41 4.42 -4.49
C ALA A 206 -5.26 5.40 -4.77
N GLU A 207 -5.21 5.95 -5.98
CA GLU A 207 -4.20 6.91 -6.41
C GLU A 207 -4.26 8.20 -5.60
N LYS A 208 -5.48 8.72 -5.36
CA LYS A 208 -5.69 9.89 -4.50
C LYS A 208 -5.14 9.65 -3.09
N GLN A 209 -5.50 8.53 -2.47
CA GLN A 209 -5.08 8.21 -1.11
C GLN A 209 -3.58 7.88 -1.00
N ARG A 210 -2.99 7.27 -2.04
CA ARG A 210 -1.54 7.09 -2.16
C ARG A 210 -0.83 8.44 -2.17
N ASN A 211 -1.28 9.36 -3.03
CA ASN A 211 -0.67 10.68 -3.17
C ASN A 211 -0.82 11.50 -1.89
N ALA A 212 -1.98 11.46 -1.24
CA ALA A 212 -2.21 12.05 0.07
C ALA A 212 -1.19 11.56 1.11
N THR A 213 -0.99 10.23 1.17
CA THR A 213 -0.07 9.59 2.11
C THR A 213 1.37 9.99 1.86
N LEU A 214 1.79 9.96 0.60
CA LEU A 214 3.15 10.37 0.25
C LEU A 214 3.35 11.85 0.55
N MET A 215 2.40 12.73 0.19
CA MET A 215 2.50 14.16 0.51
C MET A 215 2.69 14.43 2.00
N LEU A 216 2.01 13.69 2.88
CA LEU A 216 2.11 13.91 4.33
C LEU A 216 3.32 13.23 4.98
N LEU A 217 3.82 12.13 4.43
CA LEU A 217 4.86 11.29 5.07
C LEU A 217 6.22 11.33 4.36
N ALA A 218 6.25 11.82 3.13
CA ALA A 218 7.41 11.76 2.25
C ALA A 218 7.63 13.06 1.46
N GLU A 219 7.05 14.19 1.86
CA GLU A 219 7.21 15.48 1.18
C GLU A 219 8.67 15.79 0.86
N GLY A 220 8.94 16.19 -0.38
CA GLY A 220 10.28 16.56 -0.84
C GLY A 220 11.25 15.39 -1.02
N LYS A 221 10.85 14.14 -0.74
CA LYS A 221 11.69 12.96 -0.98
C LYS A 221 11.65 12.54 -2.46
N PRO A 222 12.74 11.99 -3.00
CA PRO A 222 12.79 11.51 -4.38
C PRO A 222 11.87 10.30 -4.58
N VAL A 223 11.26 10.24 -5.77
CA VAL A 223 10.48 9.09 -6.25
C VAL A 223 11.25 8.41 -7.37
N TYR A 224 11.62 7.15 -7.14
CA TYR A 224 12.30 6.31 -8.13
C TYR A 224 11.31 5.29 -8.69
N ARG A 225 11.14 5.28 -10.00
CA ARG A 225 10.40 4.23 -10.71
C ARG A 225 11.35 3.11 -11.08
N ILE A 226 10.99 1.88 -10.73
CA ILE A 226 11.76 0.67 -11.01
C ILE A 226 10.93 -0.24 -11.92
N ASP A 227 11.31 -0.36 -13.19
CA ASP A 227 10.64 -1.22 -14.16
C ASP A 227 11.32 -2.58 -14.27
N LEU A 228 10.67 -3.62 -13.74
CA LEU A 228 11.13 -5.01 -13.75
C LEU A 228 10.20 -5.91 -14.58
N ARG A 229 9.44 -5.34 -15.53
CA ARG A 229 8.64 -6.12 -16.48
C ARG A 229 9.55 -6.84 -17.48
N LYS A 230 9.17 -8.05 -17.90
CA LYS A 230 10.00 -8.93 -18.77
C LYS A 230 10.25 -8.35 -20.17
N GLU A 231 9.43 -7.42 -20.62
CA GLU A 231 9.41 -6.91 -22.00
C GLU A 231 10.29 -5.68 -22.23
N ARG A 232 10.84 -5.05 -21.18
CA ARG A 232 11.79 -3.94 -21.33
C ARG A 232 13.18 -4.48 -21.65
N GLU A 233 13.79 -4.01 -22.74
CA GLU A 233 15.23 -4.12 -22.93
C GLU A 233 15.93 -3.50 -21.70
N GLN A 234 16.97 -4.15 -21.17
CA GLN A 234 17.62 -3.90 -19.86
C GLN A 234 18.19 -2.48 -19.62
N LYS A 235 17.95 -1.51 -20.50
CA LYS A 235 18.36 -0.11 -20.31
C LYS A 235 17.32 0.60 -19.45
N ASP A 236 17.81 1.38 -18.49
CA ASP A 236 17.01 2.29 -17.65
C ASP A 236 15.95 1.58 -16.77
N ILE A 237 16.37 0.53 -16.06
CA ILE A 237 15.54 -0.16 -15.04
C ILE A 237 15.09 0.79 -13.93
N VAL A 238 15.87 1.83 -13.62
CA VAL A 238 15.55 2.82 -12.58
C VAL A 238 15.57 4.23 -13.17
N GLU A 239 14.50 4.98 -12.90
CA GLU A 239 14.33 6.37 -13.30
C GLU A 239 13.96 7.21 -12.07
N LEU A 240 14.63 8.35 -11.85
CA LEU A 240 14.15 9.37 -10.93
C LEU A 240 13.01 10.14 -11.63
N VAL A 241 11.77 9.93 -11.18
CA VAL A 241 10.57 10.50 -11.83
C VAL A 241 10.11 11.82 -11.20
N GLY A 242 10.76 12.24 -10.11
CA GLY A 242 10.58 13.54 -9.47
C GLY A 242 10.66 13.47 -7.95
N TYR A 243 10.00 14.44 -7.30
CA TYR A 243 9.94 14.56 -5.85
C TYR A 243 8.49 14.65 -5.39
N VAL A 244 8.19 14.04 -4.26
CA VAL A 244 6.85 14.07 -3.67
C VAL A 244 6.45 15.53 -3.39
N GLY A 245 5.23 15.92 -3.80
CA GLY A 245 4.70 17.27 -3.61
C GLY A 245 5.04 18.27 -4.71
N GLN A 246 5.80 17.88 -5.74
CA GLN A 246 6.10 18.74 -6.90
C GLN A 246 5.37 18.20 -8.15
N GLN A 247 4.43 18.96 -8.73
CA GLN A 247 3.72 18.55 -9.95
C GLN A 247 4.47 18.89 -11.25
N PRO A 248 4.37 18.03 -12.29
CA PRO A 248 3.90 16.64 -12.28
C PRO A 248 5.08 15.65 -12.22
N LEU A 249 4.92 14.58 -11.41
CA LEU A 249 5.67 13.33 -11.58
C LEU A 249 5.41 12.83 -13.01
N THR A 250 6.45 12.41 -13.73
CA THR A 250 6.30 12.00 -15.14
C THR A 250 5.28 10.86 -15.25
N PRO A 251 4.31 10.94 -16.20
CA PRO A 251 3.33 9.88 -16.40
C PRO A 251 4.03 8.56 -16.72
N ASP A 252 3.37 7.44 -16.39
CA ASP A 252 3.87 6.10 -16.68
C ASP A 252 4.06 5.95 -18.21
N PRO A 253 5.22 5.49 -18.70
CA PRO A 253 5.34 5.13 -20.11
C PRO A 253 4.26 4.10 -20.45
N SER A 254 3.41 4.42 -21.43
CA SER A 254 2.30 3.60 -21.86
C SER A 254 2.71 2.14 -22.01
N THR A 255 2.07 1.23 -21.27
CA THR A 255 2.13 -0.21 -21.50
C THR A 255 1.74 -0.47 -22.96
N PRO A 256 2.58 -1.11 -23.79
CA PRO A 256 2.15 -1.57 -25.09
C PRO A 256 0.94 -2.51 -24.90
N ALA A 257 -0.11 -2.28 -25.69
CA ALA A 257 -1.32 -3.09 -25.71
C ALA A 257 -1.06 -4.52 -26.22
#